data_AF-A0A1V4J6Z5-F1
#
_entry.id   AF-A0A1V4J6Z5-F1
#
_cell.length_a   1.000
_cell.length_b   1.000
_cell.length_c   1.000
_cell.angle_alpha   90.00
_cell.angle_beta   90.00
_cell.angle_gamma   90.00
#
_symmetry.space_group_name_H-M   'P 1'
#
loop_
_entity.id
_entity.type
_entity.pdbx_description
1 polymer ?
#
loop_
_entity_poly.entity_id
_entity_poly.type
_entity_poly.pdbx_seq_one_letter_code
_entity_poly.pdbx_strand_id
1 'polypeptide(L)'
;MAAERGRPRLWLLLCLLPQVCCEYGMVHVLPEKGSSKGKDYCILFNSQWAHLPHDLGKASLLQLQDQTASVLCSPSDVPDGGFNNQIPMVMRGNCTFYEKVRLAQINGARGLLIVSRERLVPPGGNRSQYEEIDIPVALLSYTDMLDIGKSFGSSVKGAMYAPNEPVLDYNMVIIFVMAVGTVAIGGYWAGSRDVKKRYMKHKRDDGAEKHDDETVDVTPIMICVFVVMCCSMLVLLYFFYDHLGTFQVGFVLIHLQYHKAAII
;
A
#
# COMPACT_ATOMS: atom_id res chain seq x y z
N MET A 1 -16.91 43.67 26.76
CA MET A 1 -15.68 43.46 25.96
C MET A 1 -15.66 42.00 25.55
N ALA A 2 -15.75 41.75 24.24
CA ALA A 2 -16.07 40.46 23.64
C ALA A 2 -14.81 39.82 23.00
N ALA A 3 -14.91 38.50 22.78
CA ALA A 3 -14.03 37.60 22.03
C ALA A 3 -12.83 36.99 22.77
N GLU A 4 -13.14 35.98 23.60
CA GLU A 4 -12.25 34.87 23.91
C GLU A 4 -12.31 33.79 22.79
N ARG A 5 -11.18 33.11 22.58
CA ARG A 5 -11.06 31.68 22.19
C ARG A 5 -11.23 31.30 20.70
N GLY A 6 -10.14 31.49 19.94
CA GLY A 6 -9.92 30.82 18.65
C GLY A 6 -9.54 29.35 18.82
N ARG A 7 -10.45 28.45 18.41
CA ARG A 7 -10.20 27.00 18.25
C ARG A 7 -9.20 26.74 17.12
N PRO A 8 -8.45 25.63 17.21
CA PRO A 8 -8.61 24.62 16.18
C PRO A 8 -8.95 23.26 16.81
N ARG A 9 -10.24 22.94 16.82
CA ARG A 9 -10.75 21.57 16.95
C ARG A 9 -10.58 20.85 15.61
N LEU A 10 -9.37 20.39 15.28
CA LEU A 10 -9.19 19.56 14.07
C LEU A 10 -8.17 18.42 14.19
N TRP A 11 -7.35 18.39 15.24
CA TRP A 11 -6.27 17.39 15.35
C TRP A 11 -6.53 16.30 16.38
N LEU A 12 -7.80 16.13 16.79
CA LEU A 12 -8.20 15.19 17.86
C LEU A 12 -8.83 13.89 17.32
N LEU A 13 -8.59 13.49 16.06
CA LEU A 13 -9.30 12.34 15.50
C LEU A 13 -8.50 11.46 14.51
N LEU A 14 -7.17 11.41 14.63
CA LEU A 14 -6.34 10.57 13.75
C LEU A 14 -5.57 9.43 14.43
N CYS A 15 -5.83 9.13 15.71
CA CYS A 15 -5.03 8.15 16.47
C CYS A 15 -5.85 6.97 17.01
N LEU A 16 -6.64 6.35 16.13
CA LEU A 16 -7.34 5.09 16.41
C LEU A 16 -7.31 4.17 15.17
N LEU A 17 -6.16 4.10 14.50
CA LEU A 17 -5.94 3.03 13.54
C LEU A 17 -5.10 1.95 14.24
N PRO A 18 -5.67 0.76 14.52
CA PRO A 18 -4.85 -0.43 14.69
C PRO A 18 -3.91 -0.50 13.48
N GLN A 19 -2.69 -1.00 13.64
CA GLN A 19 -1.94 -1.44 12.47
C GLN A 19 -2.75 -2.56 11.83
N VAL A 20 -3.49 -2.16 10.81
CA VAL A 20 -4.22 -3.08 9.98
C VAL A 20 -3.29 -3.32 8.79
N CYS A 21 -2.50 -4.39 8.85
CA CYS A 21 -1.83 -4.93 7.68
C CYS A 21 -2.92 -5.41 6.71
N CYS A 22 -3.43 -4.49 5.89
CA CYS A 22 -4.32 -4.81 4.80
C CYS A 22 -3.45 -5.10 3.59
N GLU A 23 -3.50 -6.34 3.10
CA GLU A 23 -2.99 -6.61 1.75
C GLU A 23 -4.13 -6.37 0.75
N TYR A 24 -3.86 -5.54 -0.25
CA TYR A 24 -4.81 -5.22 -1.30
C TYR A 24 -4.70 -6.25 -2.41
N GLY A 25 -5.83 -6.83 -2.80
CA GLY A 25 -5.94 -7.77 -3.91
C GLY A 25 -6.88 -7.27 -4.98
N MET A 26 -6.94 -8.01 -6.08
CA MET A 26 -7.85 -7.74 -7.18
C MET A 26 -8.69 -8.99 -7.49
N VAL A 27 -9.97 -8.80 -7.80
CA VAL A 27 -10.80 -9.82 -8.41
C VAL A 27 -11.08 -9.43 -9.87
N HIS A 28 -10.63 -10.26 -10.78
CA HIS A 28 -10.92 -10.12 -12.20
C HIS A 28 -12.22 -10.82 -12.52
N VAL A 29 -13.21 -10.07 -13.00
CA VAL A 29 -14.54 -10.60 -13.34
C VAL A 29 -14.72 -10.64 -14.85
N LEU A 30 -15.12 -11.81 -15.34
CA LEU A 30 -15.37 -12.11 -16.74
C LEU A 30 -16.81 -12.62 -16.91
N PRO A 31 -17.52 -12.23 -17.98
CA PRO A 31 -18.82 -12.81 -18.30
C PRO A 31 -18.66 -14.25 -18.78
N GLU A 32 -19.64 -15.11 -18.46
CA GLU A 32 -19.61 -16.50 -18.94
C GLU A 32 -19.88 -16.61 -20.46
N LYS A 33 -20.73 -15.73 -21.00
CA LYS A 33 -21.13 -15.70 -22.41
C LYS A 33 -21.02 -14.27 -22.96
N GLY A 34 -19.82 -13.88 -23.37
CA GLY A 34 -19.61 -12.60 -24.04
C GLY A 34 -18.13 -12.30 -24.28
N SER A 35 -17.83 -11.64 -25.41
CA SER A 35 -16.49 -11.13 -25.73
C SER A 35 -16.19 -9.77 -25.08
N SER A 36 -16.93 -9.38 -24.03
CA SER A 36 -16.63 -8.14 -23.31
C SER A 36 -15.38 -8.33 -22.45
N LYS A 37 -14.51 -7.33 -22.51
CA LYS A 37 -13.26 -7.27 -21.74
C LYS A 37 -13.61 -7.36 -20.25
N GLY A 38 -12.96 -8.27 -19.53
CA GLY A 38 -13.14 -8.41 -18.08
C GLY A 38 -12.77 -7.13 -17.33
N LYS A 39 -13.32 -6.96 -16.14
CA LYS A 39 -13.07 -5.81 -15.27
C LYS A 39 -12.49 -6.26 -13.94
N ASP A 40 -11.47 -5.53 -13.49
CA ASP A 40 -10.84 -5.74 -12.19
C ASP A 40 -11.55 -4.90 -11.12
N TYR A 41 -11.74 -5.50 -9.95
CA TYR A 41 -12.30 -4.85 -8.77
C TYR A 41 -11.36 -5.04 -7.59
N CYS A 42 -11.21 -4.00 -6.77
CA CYS A 42 -10.37 -4.05 -5.59
C CYS A 42 -11.02 -4.89 -4.50
N ILE A 43 -10.24 -5.78 -3.90
CA ILE A 43 -10.65 -6.60 -2.76
C ILE A 43 -9.65 -6.44 -1.63
N LEU A 44 -10.14 -6.57 -0.40
CA LEU A 44 -9.31 -6.55 0.79
C LEU A 44 -9.15 -7.99 1.29
N PHE A 45 -7.94 -8.51 1.35
CA PHE A 45 -7.70 -9.87 1.80
C PHE A 45 -6.66 -9.91 2.91
N ASN A 46 -6.55 -11.06 3.57
CA ASN A 46 -5.53 -11.33 4.56
C ASN A 46 -4.69 -12.51 4.10
N SER A 47 -3.41 -12.28 3.78
CA SER A 47 -2.48 -13.33 3.33
C SER A 47 -2.24 -14.42 4.36
N GLN A 48 -2.48 -14.15 5.64
CA GLN A 48 -2.35 -15.15 6.70
C GLN A 48 -3.43 -16.24 6.62
N TRP A 49 -4.55 -15.97 5.94
CA TRP A 49 -5.67 -16.92 5.83
C TRP A 49 -5.49 -17.81 4.62
N ALA A 50 -5.13 -17.23 3.47
CA ALA A 50 -4.73 -17.99 2.30
C ALA A 50 -3.87 -17.13 1.39
N HIS A 51 -2.90 -17.77 0.75
CA HIS A 51 -2.08 -17.12 -0.26
C HIS A 51 -2.83 -17.05 -1.59
N LEU A 52 -3.00 -15.83 -2.10
CA LEU A 52 -3.48 -15.61 -3.46
C LEU A 52 -2.29 -15.64 -4.43
N PRO A 53 -2.46 -16.22 -5.63
CA PRO A 53 -1.44 -16.14 -6.66
C PRO A 53 -1.27 -14.69 -7.13
N HIS A 54 -0.05 -14.32 -7.51
CA HIS A 54 0.25 -12.99 -8.05
C HIS A 54 -0.17 -12.83 -9.51
N ASP A 55 -0.22 -13.94 -10.25
CA ASP A 55 -0.54 -13.94 -11.68
C ASP A 55 -2.00 -14.37 -11.93
N LEU A 56 -2.71 -13.61 -12.76
CA LEU A 56 -4.05 -13.96 -13.22
C LEU A 56 -4.11 -15.34 -13.89
N GLY A 57 -3.06 -15.72 -14.65
CA GLY A 57 -3.00 -17.00 -15.35
C GLY A 57 -2.84 -18.22 -14.45
N LYS A 58 -2.45 -18.03 -13.18
CA LYS A 58 -2.37 -19.10 -12.17
C LYS A 58 -3.60 -19.09 -11.24
N ALA A 59 -4.40 -18.02 -11.28
CA ALA A 59 -5.60 -17.91 -10.50
C ALA A 59 -6.68 -18.85 -11.04
N SER A 60 -7.38 -19.55 -10.13
CA SER A 60 -8.50 -20.40 -10.50
C SER A 60 -9.69 -19.55 -10.91
N LEU A 61 -10.04 -19.59 -12.20
CA LEU A 61 -11.23 -18.93 -12.72
C LEU A 61 -12.47 -19.77 -12.39
N LEU A 62 -13.27 -19.31 -11.44
CA LEU A 62 -14.43 -20.04 -10.93
C LEU A 62 -15.71 -19.22 -11.09
N GLN A 63 -16.85 -19.89 -11.09
CA GLN A 63 -18.13 -19.19 -11.17
C GLN A 63 -18.40 -18.42 -9.87
N LEU A 64 -18.74 -17.14 -10.02
CA LEU A 64 -19.18 -16.31 -8.91
C LEU A 64 -20.67 -16.53 -8.73
N GLN A 65 -21.07 -16.88 -7.51
CA GLN A 65 -22.47 -17.07 -7.15
C GLN A 65 -22.94 -15.91 -6.28
N ASP A 66 -23.99 -15.23 -6.69
CA ASP A 66 -24.60 -14.19 -5.86
C ASP A 66 -25.46 -14.82 -4.76
N GLN A 67 -24.97 -14.78 -3.53
CA GLN A 67 -25.67 -15.21 -2.32
C GLN A 67 -25.82 -14.03 -1.34
N THR A 68 -25.85 -12.80 -1.87
CA THR A 68 -25.91 -11.59 -1.05
C THR A 68 -27.26 -11.37 -0.38
N ALA A 69 -28.29 -12.12 -0.78
CA ALA A 69 -29.57 -12.18 -0.06
C ALA A 69 -29.43 -12.80 1.35
N SER A 70 -28.39 -13.63 1.57
CA SER A 70 -28.10 -14.22 2.87
C SER A 70 -26.79 -13.70 3.47
N VAL A 71 -26.69 -13.86 4.79
CA VAL A 71 -25.52 -13.55 5.60
C VAL A 71 -24.65 -14.80 5.79
N LEU A 72 -25.10 -16.01 5.42
CA LEU A 72 -24.33 -17.26 5.57
C LEU A 72 -23.78 -17.44 7.00
N CYS A 73 -24.64 -17.27 8.01
CA CYS A 73 -24.29 -17.50 9.41
C CYS A 73 -24.87 -18.82 9.94
N SER A 74 -25.84 -19.40 9.24
CA SER A 74 -26.49 -20.65 9.61
C SER A 74 -26.40 -21.66 8.46
N PRO A 75 -26.39 -22.98 8.75
CA PRO A 75 -26.39 -24.00 7.70
C PRO A 75 -27.64 -23.93 6.82
N SER A 76 -28.74 -23.35 7.31
CA SER A 76 -29.98 -23.12 6.55
C SER A 76 -29.83 -22.07 5.44
N ASP A 77 -28.79 -21.25 5.52
CA ASP A 77 -28.46 -20.22 4.52
C ASP A 77 -27.72 -20.79 3.29
N VAL A 78 -27.31 -22.06 3.36
CA VAL A 78 -26.57 -22.73 2.29
C VAL A 78 -27.58 -23.24 1.26
N PRO A 79 -27.35 -23.02 -0.05
CA PRO A 79 -28.22 -23.56 -1.10
C PRO A 79 -28.22 -25.09 -1.10
N ASP A 80 -29.35 -25.69 -1.48
CA ASP A 80 -29.50 -27.14 -1.62
C ASP A 80 -28.50 -27.68 -2.67
N GLY A 81 -27.46 -28.35 -2.19
CA GLY A 81 -26.34 -28.85 -3.02
C GLY A 81 -25.00 -28.13 -2.81
N GLY A 82 -24.93 -27.11 -1.94
CA GLY A 82 -23.68 -26.44 -1.58
C GLY A 82 -23.10 -25.55 -2.69
N PHE A 83 -21.81 -25.23 -2.56
CA PHE A 83 -21.13 -24.27 -3.44
C PHE A 83 -20.32 -24.92 -4.56
N ASN A 84 -20.17 -26.24 -4.61
CA ASN A 84 -19.64 -27.03 -5.75
C ASN A 84 -18.55 -26.35 -6.62
N ASN A 85 -17.40 -26.01 -6.03
CA ASN A 85 -16.27 -25.32 -6.70
C ASN A 85 -16.58 -23.89 -7.21
N GLN A 86 -17.53 -23.20 -6.59
CA GLN A 86 -17.86 -21.80 -6.89
C GLN A 86 -17.32 -20.87 -5.80
N ILE A 87 -17.35 -19.57 -6.10
CA ILE A 87 -17.02 -18.50 -5.17
C ILE A 87 -18.32 -17.77 -4.82
N PRO A 88 -18.96 -18.10 -3.69
CA PRO A 88 -20.13 -17.35 -3.23
C PRO A 88 -19.76 -15.93 -2.78
N MET A 89 -20.61 -14.98 -3.15
CA MET A 89 -20.62 -13.60 -2.64
C MET A 89 -21.69 -13.50 -1.55
N VAL A 90 -21.30 -13.17 -0.32
CA VAL A 90 -22.21 -13.12 0.82
C VAL A 90 -22.16 -11.75 1.49
N MET A 91 -23.27 -11.31 2.08
CA MET A 91 -23.27 -10.04 2.80
C MET A 91 -22.55 -10.15 4.15
N ARG A 92 -21.86 -9.08 4.53
CA ARG A 92 -21.39 -8.88 5.90
C ARG A 92 -22.61 -8.81 6.83
N GLY A 93 -22.54 -9.48 7.97
CA GLY A 93 -23.55 -9.36 9.02
C GLY A 93 -22.96 -9.63 10.39
N ASN A 94 -23.74 -10.27 11.26
CA ASN A 94 -23.47 -10.34 12.70
C ASN A 94 -22.56 -11.52 13.14
N CYS A 95 -22.33 -12.52 12.28
CA CYS A 95 -21.39 -13.60 12.57
C CYS A 95 -19.95 -13.22 12.20
N THR A 96 -19.00 -13.95 12.77
CA THR A 96 -17.57 -13.73 12.54
C THR A 96 -17.17 -14.09 11.11
N PHE A 97 -16.07 -13.50 10.62
CA PHE A 97 -15.51 -13.86 9.32
C PHE A 97 -15.20 -15.36 9.27
N TYR A 98 -14.54 -15.90 10.30
CA TYR A 98 -14.15 -17.30 10.42
C TYR A 98 -15.34 -18.26 10.28
N GLU A 99 -16.47 -18.01 10.95
CA GLU A 99 -17.65 -18.88 10.87
C GLU A 99 -18.20 -18.99 9.44
N LYS A 100 -18.29 -17.87 8.72
CA LYS A 100 -18.73 -17.86 7.31
C LYS A 100 -17.81 -18.69 6.42
N VAL A 101 -16.50 -18.54 6.63
CA VAL A 101 -15.47 -19.23 5.84
C VAL A 101 -15.55 -20.73 6.06
N ARG A 102 -15.62 -21.13 7.33
CA ARG A 102 -15.73 -22.53 7.72
C ARG A 102 -16.98 -23.17 7.12
N LEU A 103 -18.12 -22.46 7.19
CA LEU A 103 -19.37 -22.95 6.61
C LEU A 103 -19.28 -23.04 5.07
N ALA A 104 -18.69 -22.06 4.41
CA ALA A 104 -18.49 -22.10 2.96
C ALA A 104 -17.56 -23.25 2.53
N GLN A 105 -16.44 -23.44 3.24
CA GLN A 105 -15.45 -24.48 2.98
C GLN A 105 -16.03 -25.89 3.13
N ILE A 106 -16.77 -26.16 4.22
CA ILE A 106 -17.42 -27.46 4.46
C ILE A 106 -18.46 -27.77 3.36
N ASN A 107 -19.09 -26.74 2.80
CA ASN A 107 -20.07 -26.87 1.71
C ASN A 107 -19.44 -26.79 0.32
N GLY A 108 -18.11 -27.00 0.19
CA GLY A 108 -17.43 -27.16 -1.09
C GLY A 108 -17.16 -25.87 -1.86
N ALA A 109 -17.13 -24.72 -1.18
CA ALA A 109 -16.67 -23.47 -1.78
C ALA A 109 -15.16 -23.49 -1.98
N ARG A 110 -14.66 -22.83 -3.03
CA ARG A 110 -13.22 -22.74 -3.32
C ARG A 110 -12.63 -21.36 -3.05
N GLY A 111 -13.47 -20.41 -2.66
CA GLY A 111 -13.14 -19.07 -2.21
C GLY A 111 -14.39 -18.40 -1.65
N LEU A 112 -14.24 -17.32 -0.88
CA LEU A 112 -15.37 -16.59 -0.30
C LEU A 112 -15.18 -15.08 -0.48
N LEU A 113 -16.21 -14.42 -1.02
CA LEU A 113 -16.26 -12.97 -1.13
C LEU A 113 -17.29 -12.39 -0.17
N ILE A 114 -16.85 -11.51 0.72
CA ILE A 114 -17.69 -10.90 1.75
C ILE A 114 -17.96 -9.45 1.40
N VAL A 115 -19.21 -9.16 1.03
CA VAL A 115 -19.64 -7.84 0.59
C VAL A 115 -19.96 -6.96 1.79
N SER A 116 -19.28 -5.82 1.92
CA SER A 116 -19.52 -4.86 3.00
C SER A 116 -20.05 -3.52 2.46
N ARG A 117 -21.06 -2.96 3.14
CA ARG A 117 -21.57 -1.60 2.89
C ARG A 117 -20.79 -0.52 3.62
N GLU A 118 -20.09 -0.90 4.68
CA GLU A 118 -19.28 0.00 5.50
C GLU A 118 -17.81 -0.11 5.08
N ARG A 119 -16.92 0.57 5.83
CA ARG A 119 -15.48 0.48 5.58
C ARG A 119 -15.04 -0.99 5.58
N LEU A 120 -14.25 -1.34 4.57
CA LEU A 120 -13.61 -2.64 4.46
C LEU A 120 -12.61 -2.75 5.62
N VAL A 121 -12.97 -3.54 6.63
CA VAL A 121 -12.10 -3.91 7.73
C VAL A 121 -11.62 -5.31 7.42
N PRO A 122 -10.31 -5.56 7.33
CA PRO A 122 -9.85 -6.86 6.92
C PRO A 122 -10.26 -7.91 7.93
N PRO A 123 -10.40 -9.15 7.45
CA PRO A 123 -10.81 -10.24 8.28
C PRO A 123 -9.64 -10.56 9.22
N GLY A 124 -9.84 -10.25 10.51
CA GLY A 124 -8.93 -10.60 11.59
C GLY A 124 -9.44 -11.83 12.33
N GLY A 125 -8.52 -12.68 12.77
CA GLY A 125 -8.78 -13.85 13.60
C GLY A 125 -7.56 -14.24 14.44
N ASN A 126 -7.63 -15.38 15.12
CA ASN A 126 -6.50 -15.94 15.86
C ASN A 126 -5.66 -16.86 14.98
N ARG A 127 -4.36 -17.04 15.29
CA ARG A 127 -3.46 -17.92 14.52
C ARG A 127 -3.98 -19.35 14.36
N SER A 128 -4.58 -19.91 15.41
CA SER A 128 -5.16 -21.26 15.35
C SER A 128 -6.35 -21.37 14.38
N GLN A 129 -7.06 -20.28 14.12
CA GLN A 129 -8.16 -20.24 13.16
C GLN A 129 -7.67 -20.17 11.72
N TYR A 130 -6.45 -19.68 11.51
CA TYR A 130 -5.85 -19.57 10.18
C TYR A 130 -5.39 -20.93 9.66
N GLU A 131 -4.90 -21.81 10.53
CA GLU A 131 -4.45 -23.16 10.16
C GLU A 131 -5.59 -24.10 9.73
N GLU A 132 -6.84 -23.79 10.07
CA GLU A 132 -8.01 -24.61 9.66
C GLU A 132 -8.62 -24.15 8.32
N ILE A 133 -8.27 -22.95 7.84
CA ILE A 133 -8.83 -22.35 6.63
C ILE A 133 -7.91 -22.63 5.44
N ASP A 134 -8.47 -23.26 4.40
CA ASP A 134 -7.75 -23.59 3.16
C ASP A 134 -8.21 -22.74 1.96
N ILE A 135 -9.28 -21.94 2.11
CA ILE A 135 -9.87 -21.15 1.03
C ILE A 135 -9.55 -19.65 1.16
N PRO A 136 -9.27 -18.94 0.05
CA PRO A 136 -9.06 -17.50 0.06
C PRO A 136 -10.34 -16.73 0.36
N VAL A 137 -10.19 -15.74 1.24
CA VAL A 137 -11.29 -14.92 1.76
C VAL A 137 -10.95 -13.47 1.54
N ALA A 138 -11.83 -12.77 0.84
CA ALA A 138 -11.64 -11.36 0.58
C ALA A 138 -12.93 -10.57 0.77
N LEU A 139 -12.79 -9.30 1.15
CA LEU A 139 -13.89 -8.38 1.25
C LEU A 139 -14.01 -7.54 -0.01
N LEU A 140 -15.24 -7.33 -0.43
CA LEU A 140 -15.60 -6.51 -1.60
C LEU A 140 -16.54 -5.39 -1.15
N SER A 141 -16.43 -4.21 -1.77
CA SER A 141 -17.38 -3.11 -1.52
C SER A 141 -18.76 -3.45 -2.10
N TYR A 142 -19.82 -3.01 -1.42
CA TYR A 142 -21.19 -3.13 -1.91
C TYR A 142 -21.41 -2.41 -3.24
N THR A 143 -20.73 -1.28 -3.47
CA THR A 143 -20.77 -0.56 -4.76
C THR A 143 -20.26 -1.42 -5.90
N ASP A 144 -19.18 -2.16 -5.65
CA ASP A 144 -18.48 -2.95 -6.66
C ASP A 144 -19.29 -4.20 -7.01
N MET A 145 -19.94 -4.82 -6.01
CA MET A 145 -20.90 -5.91 -6.24
C MET A 145 -22.07 -5.47 -7.13
N LEU A 146 -22.67 -4.30 -6.85
CA LEU A 146 -23.76 -3.78 -7.70
C LEU A 146 -23.29 -3.50 -9.13
N ASP A 147 -22.07 -3.01 -9.29
CA ASP A 147 -21.47 -2.79 -10.61
C ASP A 147 -21.22 -4.10 -11.36
N ILE A 148 -20.79 -5.16 -10.67
CA ILE A 148 -20.63 -6.51 -11.26
C ILE A 148 -21.98 -7.02 -11.78
N GLY A 149 -23.01 -6.97 -10.94
CA GLY A 149 -24.36 -7.43 -11.30
C GLY A 149 -24.94 -6.66 -12.50
N LYS A 150 -24.72 -5.34 -12.56
CA LYS A 150 -25.16 -4.51 -13.69
C LYS A 150 -24.35 -4.73 -14.97
N SER A 151 -23.05 -4.95 -14.85
CA SER A 151 -22.14 -5.03 -16.00
C SER A 151 -22.13 -6.41 -16.65
N PHE A 152 -22.27 -7.47 -15.85
CA PHE A 152 -22.04 -8.85 -16.29
C PHE A 152 -23.24 -9.79 -16.05
N GLY A 153 -24.24 -9.39 -15.26
CA GLY A 153 -25.46 -10.18 -15.00
C GLY A 153 -25.27 -11.31 -13.98
N SER A 154 -26.11 -12.34 -14.04
CA SER A 154 -26.18 -13.41 -13.03
C SER A 154 -25.19 -14.57 -13.23
N SER A 155 -24.53 -14.67 -14.39
CA SER A 155 -23.53 -15.72 -14.63
C SER A 155 -22.18 -15.13 -15.02
N VAL A 156 -21.30 -15.05 -14.02
CA VAL A 156 -20.01 -14.38 -14.11
C VAL A 156 -18.95 -15.28 -13.51
N LYS A 157 -17.74 -15.23 -14.04
CA LYS A 157 -16.58 -15.95 -13.53
C LYS A 157 -15.61 -14.97 -12.91
N GLY A 158 -15.06 -15.31 -11.76
CA GLY A 158 -14.13 -14.51 -11.00
C GLY A 158 -12.81 -15.25 -10.79
N ALA A 159 -11.71 -14.52 -10.89
CA ALA A 159 -10.39 -14.98 -10.47
C ALA A 159 -9.80 -13.96 -9.50
N MET A 160 -9.39 -14.41 -8.30
CA MET A 160 -8.76 -13.56 -7.31
C MET A 160 -7.24 -13.67 -7.43
N TYR A 161 -6.55 -12.54 -7.47
CA TYR A 161 -5.10 -12.46 -7.53
C TYR A 161 -4.60 -11.25 -6.74
N ALA A 162 -3.38 -11.32 -6.24
CA ALA A 162 -2.75 -10.24 -5.48
C ALA A 162 -1.52 -9.73 -6.25
N PRO A 163 -1.65 -8.67 -7.09
CA PRO A 163 -0.50 -8.16 -7.81
C PRO A 163 0.55 -7.63 -6.82
N ASN A 164 1.82 -7.92 -7.08
CA ASN A 164 2.91 -7.37 -6.27
C ASN A 164 2.92 -5.85 -6.39
N GLU A 165 3.01 -5.15 -5.26
CA GLU A 165 3.25 -3.72 -5.26
C GLU A 165 4.63 -3.46 -5.89
N PRO A 166 4.74 -2.57 -6.89
CA PRO A 166 6.02 -2.27 -7.49
C PRO A 166 6.91 -1.58 -6.45
N VAL A 167 7.91 -2.32 -5.97
CA VAL A 167 8.90 -1.85 -4.97
C VAL A 167 9.78 -0.68 -5.46
N LEU A 168 9.61 -0.26 -6.73
CA LEU A 168 10.30 0.84 -7.36
C LEU A 168 9.42 1.49 -8.44
N ASP A 169 8.64 2.48 -8.04
CA ASP A 169 7.84 3.26 -8.98
C ASP A 169 8.72 4.19 -9.84
N TYR A 170 8.43 4.26 -11.13
CA TYR A 170 9.10 5.16 -12.08
C TYR A 170 9.04 6.62 -11.62
N ASN A 171 7.95 7.03 -10.97
CA ASN A 171 7.81 8.36 -10.38
C ASN A 171 8.87 8.65 -9.32
N MET A 172 9.23 7.67 -8.48
CA MET A 172 10.30 7.82 -7.49
C MET A 172 11.68 7.98 -8.15
N VAL A 173 11.92 7.25 -9.24
CA VAL A 173 13.17 7.37 -10.01
C VAL A 173 13.26 8.75 -10.68
N ILE A 174 12.17 9.26 -11.25
CA ILE A 174 12.16 10.58 -11.89
C ILE A 174 12.44 11.69 -10.88
N ILE A 175 11.75 11.71 -9.73
CA ILE A 175 11.97 12.76 -8.71
C ILE A 175 13.41 12.72 -8.19
N PHE A 176 14.01 11.52 -8.11
CA PHE A 176 15.39 11.35 -7.70
C PHE A 176 16.37 11.94 -8.73
N VAL A 177 16.23 11.59 -10.01
CA VAL A 177 17.08 12.11 -11.08
C VAL A 177 16.95 13.64 -11.17
N MET A 178 15.73 14.17 -11.03
CA MET A 178 15.48 15.61 -10.99
C MET A 178 16.16 16.28 -9.79
N ALA A 179 16.11 15.68 -8.60
CA ALA A 179 16.75 16.22 -7.41
C ALA A 179 18.27 16.25 -7.54
N VAL A 180 18.90 15.14 -7.95
CA VAL A 180 20.35 15.06 -8.13
C VAL A 180 20.82 15.98 -9.26
N GLY A 181 20.08 16.03 -10.38
CA GLY A 181 20.38 16.93 -11.49
C GLY A 181 20.34 18.40 -11.07
N THR A 182 19.34 18.79 -10.29
CA THR A 182 19.21 20.17 -9.78
C THR A 182 20.36 20.53 -8.84
N VAL A 183 20.75 19.63 -7.93
CA VAL A 183 21.88 19.85 -7.01
C VAL A 183 23.21 19.94 -7.79
N ALA A 184 23.42 19.07 -8.77
CA ALA A 184 24.63 19.07 -9.60
C ALA A 184 24.76 20.35 -10.43
N ILE A 185 23.67 20.79 -11.07
CA ILE A 185 23.64 22.04 -11.86
C ILE A 185 23.83 23.25 -10.95
N GLY A 186 23.15 23.29 -9.80
CA GLY A 186 23.29 24.36 -8.81
C GLY A 186 24.71 24.45 -8.26
N GLY A 187 25.33 23.32 -7.91
CA GLY A 187 26.71 23.23 -7.46
C GLY A 187 27.72 23.68 -8.53
N TYR A 188 27.51 23.25 -9.79
CA TYR A 188 28.37 23.66 -10.91
C TYR A 188 28.30 25.17 -11.18
N TRP A 189 27.08 25.73 -11.19
CA TRP A 189 26.88 27.17 -11.38
C TRP A 189 27.46 28.00 -10.24
N ALA A 190 27.36 27.52 -8.99
CA ALA A 190 27.96 28.16 -7.84
C ALA A 190 29.50 28.17 -7.93
N GLY A 191 30.12 27.01 -8.20
CA GLY A 191 31.58 26.90 -8.31
C GLY A 191 32.20 27.66 -9.49
N SER A 192 31.54 27.67 -10.65
CA SER A 192 32.06 28.34 -11.86
C SER A 192 32.11 29.87 -11.74
N ARG A 193 31.18 30.47 -10.96
CA ARG A 193 31.19 31.92 -10.70
C ARG A 193 32.38 32.36 -9.83
N ASP A 194 32.85 31.50 -8.93
CA ASP A 194 34.03 31.78 -8.11
C ASP A 194 35.34 31.60 -8.88
N VAL A 195 35.44 30.57 -9.73
CA VAL A 195 36.63 30.37 -10.59
C VAL A 195 36.80 31.53 -11.57
N LYS A 196 35.71 32.02 -12.19
CA LYS A 196 35.77 33.16 -13.12
C LYS A 196 36.12 34.48 -12.42
N LYS A 197 35.67 34.67 -11.17
CA LYS A 197 36.08 35.84 -10.35
C LYS A 197 37.55 35.76 -9.94
N ARG A 198 38.04 34.59 -9.52
CA ARG A 198 39.46 34.37 -9.18
C ARG A 198 40.36 34.57 -10.40
N TYR A 199 39.99 34.05 -11.57
CA TYR A 199 40.74 34.21 -12.82
C TYR A 199 40.83 35.68 -13.28
N MET A 200 39.74 36.45 -13.16
CA MET A 200 39.72 37.88 -13.49
C MET A 200 40.46 38.75 -12.47
N LYS A 201 40.52 38.32 -11.19
CA LYS A 201 41.31 38.99 -10.14
C LYS A 201 42.81 38.73 -10.32
N HIS A 202 43.18 37.50 -10.69
CA HIS A 202 44.57 37.12 -10.95
C HIS A 202 45.18 37.86 -12.16
N LYS A 203 44.36 38.25 -13.14
CA LYS A 203 44.81 39.03 -14.31
C LYS A 203 44.98 40.53 -14.05
N ARG A 204 44.63 41.02 -12.84
CA ARG A 204 44.68 42.44 -12.47
C ARG A 204 45.78 42.77 -11.47
N ASP A 205 46.52 41.77 -10.99
CA ASP A 205 47.42 41.89 -9.84
C ASP A 205 48.75 41.15 -10.06
N ASP A 206 49.38 41.32 -11.24
CA ASP A 206 50.78 40.93 -11.49
C ASP A 206 51.73 41.94 -10.80
N GLY A 207 51.65 42.04 -9.48
CA GLY A 207 52.45 42.94 -8.66
C GLY A 207 52.35 42.63 -7.17
N ALA A 208 53.18 41.68 -6.72
CA ALA A 208 53.54 41.36 -5.34
C ALA A 208 52.69 40.34 -4.54
N GLU A 209 53.35 39.20 -4.32
CA GLU A 209 53.38 38.34 -3.13
C GLU A 209 52.12 37.58 -2.64
N LYS A 210 52.25 36.25 -2.78
CA LYS A 210 51.85 35.17 -1.85
C LYS A 210 50.58 35.39 -1.04
N HIS A 211 49.52 34.70 -1.45
CA HIS A 211 48.48 34.26 -0.53
C HIS A 211 48.35 32.75 -0.66
N ASP A 212 48.66 32.05 0.44
CA ASP A 212 48.17 30.70 0.68
C ASP A 212 46.65 30.76 0.60
N ASP A 213 46.11 30.22 -0.47
CA ASP A 213 44.71 29.89 -0.55
C ASP A 213 44.76 28.42 -0.98
N GLU A 214 44.73 27.53 0.01
CA GLU A 214 44.43 26.11 -0.17
C GLU A 214 43.00 26.04 -0.72
N THR A 215 42.87 26.34 -2.01
CA THR A 215 41.64 26.19 -2.71
C THR A 215 41.61 24.72 -3.02
N VAL A 216 41.11 23.94 -2.06
CA VAL A 216 40.80 22.53 -2.23
C VAL A 216 40.14 22.42 -3.59
N ASP A 217 40.90 21.92 -4.56
CA ASP A 217 40.41 21.76 -5.91
C ASP A 217 39.14 20.93 -5.76
N VAL A 218 38.01 21.51 -6.16
CA VAL A 218 36.75 20.76 -6.22
C VAL A 218 36.88 19.86 -7.45
N THR A 219 37.71 18.83 -7.29
CA THR A 219 38.07 17.87 -8.32
C THR A 219 36.79 17.11 -8.67
N PRO A 220 36.53 16.77 -9.94
CA PRO A 220 35.43 15.89 -10.34
C PRO A 220 35.40 14.56 -9.54
N ILE A 221 36.53 14.17 -8.94
CA ILE A 221 36.66 13.09 -7.97
C ILE A 221 35.86 13.36 -6.67
N MET A 222 35.95 14.55 -6.07
CA MET A 222 35.17 14.93 -4.88
C MET A 222 33.66 14.91 -5.18
N ILE A 223 33.27 15.33 -6.38
CA ILE A 223 31.87 15.25 -6.84
C ILE A 223 31.44 13.80 -7.02
N CYS A 224 32.25 12.95 -7.66
CA CYS A 224 31.96 11.51 -7.78
C CYS A 224 31.83 10.83 -6.41
N VAL A 225 32.73 11.15 -5.47
CA VAL A 225 32.68 10.61 -4.10
C VAL A 225 31.41 11.07 -3.39
N PHE A 226 31.01 12.34 -3.52
CA PHE A 226 29.76 12.84 -2.95
C PHE A 226 28.54 12.15 -3.56
N VAL A 227 28.51 11.94 -4.88
CA VAL A 227 27.43 11.21 -5.56
C VAL A 227 27.36 9.76 -5.09
N VAL A 228 28.49 9.05 -4.98
CA VAL A 228 28.51 7.66 -4.47
C VAL A 228 28.06 7.59 -3.01
N MET A 229 28.49 8.53 -2.17
CA MET A 229 28.05 8.64 -0.78
C MET A 229 26.55 8.92 -0.68
N CYS A 230 26.02 9.87 -1.47
CA CYS A 230 24.58 10.12 -1.56
C CYS A 230 23.80 8.90 -2.07
N CYS A 231 24.29 8.21 -3.10
CA CYS A 231 23.68 6.98 -3.62
C CYS A 231 23.66 5.87 -2.55
N SER A 232 24.75 5.68 -1.80
CA SER A 232 24.79 4.72 -0.69
C SER A 232 23.82 5.09 0.43
N MET A 233 23.70 6.38 0.77
CA MET A 233 22.75 6.87 1.76
C MET A 233 21.31 6.63 1.32
N LEU A 234 21.01 6.72 0.03
CA LEU A 234 19.66 6.47 -0.50
C LEU A 234 19.32 4.99 -0.58
N VAL A 235 20.28 4.12 -0.94
CA VAL A 235 20.09 2.67 -0.87
C VAL A 235 19.88 2.23 0.58
N LEU A 236 20.63 2.82 1.53
CA LEU A 236 20.42 2.58 2.95
C LEU A 236 19.06 3.13 3.40
N LEU A 237 18.69 4.36 3.02
CA LEU A 237 17.38 4.94 3.33
C LEU A 237 16.25 4.07 2.77
N TYR A 238 16.41 3.46 1.60
CA TYR A 238 15.44 2.53 1.01
C TYR A 238 15.27 1.27 1.86
N PHE A 239 16.36 0.60 2.26
CA PHE A 239 16.30 -0.54 3.18
C PHE A 239 15.77 -0.14 4.56
N PHE A 240 16.10 1.07 5.01
CA PHE A 240 15.58 1.62 6.25
C PHE A 240 14.17 2.17 6.11
N TYR A 241 13.60 2.42 4.93
CA TYR A 241 12.27 3.02 4.78
C TYR A 241 11.17 2.06 5.26
N ASP A 242 11.30 0.78 4.93
CA ASP A 242 10.46 -0.28 5.52
C ASP A 242 10.58 -0.32 7.05
N HIS A 243 11.79 -0.13 7.57
CA HIS A 243 12.03 -0.12 9.02
C HIS A 243 11.62 1.20 9.70
N LEU A 244 11.75 2.34 9.02
CA LEU A 244 11.42 3.69 9.45
C LEU A 244 9.92 3.93 9.46
N GLY A 245 9.15 3.28 8.58
CA GLY A 245 7.68 3.21 8.72
C GLY A 245 7.29 2.60 10.07
N THR A 246 8.04 1.60 10.54
CA THR A 246 7.82 0.97 11.84
C THR A 246 8.42 1.80 12.99
N PHE A 247 9.58 2.43 12.78
CA PHE A 247 10.32 3.18 13.79
C PHE A 247 9.78 4.61 14.03
N GLN A 248 9.31 5.32 13.00
CA GLN A 248 8.63 6.62 13.17
C GLN A 248 7.29 6.42 13.90
N VAL A 249 6.55 5.36 13.57
CA VAL A 249 5.35 4.97 14.33
C VAL A 249 5.71 4.60 15.78
N GLY A 250 6.80 3.85 15.99
CA GLY A 250 7.29 3.47 17.32
C GLY A 250 7.79 4.66 18.17
N PHE A 251 8.54 5.59 17.59
CA PHE A 251 9.07 6.77 18.27
C PHE A 251 7.95 7.73 18.67
N VAL A 252 6.95 7.93 17.80
CA VAL A 252 5.75 8.71 18.11
C VAL A 252 4.95 8.05 19.25
N LEU A 253 4.82 6.72 19.26
CA LEU A 253 4.19 5.95 20.34
C LEU A 253 4.91 6.08 21.69
N ILE A 254 6.25 6.01 21.69
CA ILE A 254 7.08 6.15 22.90
C ILE A 254 6.96 7.60 23.44
N HIS A 255 7.01 8.60 22.57
CA HIS A 255 6.83 10.00 22.97
C HIS A 255 5.42 10.26 23.53
N LEU A 256 4.38 9.63 22.97
CA LEU A 256 3.00 9.71 23.47
C LEU A 256 2.80 8.96 24.81
N GLN A 257 3.49 7.83 25.02
CA GLN A 257 3.52 7.11 26.29
C GLN A 257 4.18 7.94 27.39
N TYR A 258 5.35 8.52 27.12
CA TYR A 258 6.05 9.40 28.07
C TYR A 258 5.24 10.65 28.43
N HIS A 259 4.55 11.25 27.45
CA HIS A 259 3.71 12.42 27.70
C HIS A 259 2.39 12.09 28.43
N LYS A 260 1.85 10.87 28.29
CA LYS A 260 0.70 10.40 29.10
C LYS A 260 1.11 10.06 30.54
N ALA A 261 2.29 9.46 30.74
CA ALA A 261 2.81 9.13 32.06
C ALA A 261 3.21 10.37 32.89
N ALA A 262 3.51 11.50 32.24
CA ALA A 262 3.80 12.77 32.91
C ALA A 262 2.54 13.60 33.27
N ILE A 263 1.34 13.17 32.86
CA ILE A 263 0.07 13.89 33.07
C ILE A 263 -0.87 13.16 34.06
N ILE A 264 -0.49 11.97 34.54
CA ILE A 264 -1.13 11.25 35.65
C ILE A 264 -0.26 11.45 36.89
#